data_AF-A0A352X4J1-F1
#
_entry.id   AF-A0A352X4J1-F1
#
_cell.length_a   1.000
_cell.length_b   1.000
_cell.length_c   1.000
_cell.angle_alpha   90.00
_cell.angle_beta   90.00
_cell.angle_gamma   90.00
#
_symmetry.space_group_name_H-M   'P 1'
#
loop_
_entity.id
_entity.type
_entity.pdbx_description
1 polymer ?
#
loop_
_entity_poly.entity_id
_entity_poly.type
_entity_poly.pdbx_seq_one_letter_code
_entity_poly.pdbx_strand_id
1 'polypeptide(L)' 'MDRPDVAKAFGSSQYAQAGWQVDVFPKSLPLGETVIKAWVYNPDNKEFVKLNGEPKIKVVE' A
#
# COMPACT_ATOMS: atom_id res chain seq x y z
N MET A 1 -7.62 5.33 6.90
CA MET A 1 -6.53 5.98 7.66
C MET A 1 -6.48 7.43 7.23
N ASP A 2 -6.33 8.35 8.18
CA ASP A 2 -6.41 9.79 7.89
C ASP A 2 -5.23 10.25 7.02
N ARG A 3 -5.56 10.98 5.95
CA ARG A 3 -4.64 11.48 4.90
C ARG A 3 -5.04 12.91 4.49
N PRO A 4 -4.94 13.89 5.41
CA PRO A 4 -5.27 15.28 5.11
C PRO A 4 -4.34 15.90 4.04
N ASP A 5 -3.12 15.37 3.91
CA ASP A 5 -2.18 15.74 2.85
C ASP A 5 -2.72 15.41 1.45
N VAL A 6 -3.35 14.25 1.28
CA VAL A 6 -3.96 13.84 0.00
C VAL A 6 -5.20 14.67 -0.29
N ALA A 7 -6.09 14.86 0.70
CA ALA A 7 -7.25 15.74 0.55
C ALA A 7 -6.87 17.16 0.10
N LYS A 8 -5.79 17.71 0.68
CA LYS A 8 -5.25 19.01 0.30
C LYS A 8 -4.65 19.02 -1.12
N ALA A 9 -3.87 18.01 -1.48
CA ALA A 9 -3.22 17.92 -2.79
C ALA A 9 -4.24 17.82 -3.94
N PHE A 10 -5.37 17.15 -3.71
CA PHE A 10 -6.42 16.93 -4.71
C PHE A 10 -7.66 17.83 -4.53
N GLY A 11 -7.67 18.73 -3.53
CA GLY A 11 -8.76 19.67 -3.31
C GLY A 11 -10.12 19.01 -2.99
N SER A 12 -10.14 17.78 -2.48
CA SER A 12 -11.36 17.02 -2.22
C SER A 12 -11.30 16.34 -0.85
N SER A 13 -12.29 16.63 0.00
CA SER A 13 -12.42 16.04 1.34
C SER A 13 -12.66 14.52 1.30
N GLN A 14 -13.12 13.98 0.16
CA GLN A 14 -13.31 12.53 -0.01
C GLN A 14 -12.00 11.76 0.12
N TYR A 15 -10.85 12.39 -0.18
CA TYR A 15 -9.55 11.76 -0.03
C TYR A 15 -8.97 11.85 1.39
N ALA A 16 -9.68 12.45 2.35
CA ALA A 16 -9.20 12.54 3.74
C ALA A 16 -9.02 11.15 4.37
N GLN A 17 -9.67 10.12 3.85
CA GLN A 17 -9.53 8.74 4.34
C GLN A 17 -8.92 7.80 3.30
N ALA A 18 -8.21 8.32 2.30
CA ALA A 18 -7.61 7.53 1.21
C ALA A 18 -6.41 6.67 1.66
N GLY A 19 -5.98 6.75 2.92
CA GLY A 19 -4.91 5.91 3.45
C GLY A 19 -5.38 4.50 3.80
N TRP A 20 -4.52 3.52 3.53
CA TRP A 20 -4.72 2.12 3.88
C TRP A 20 -3.62 1.62 4.83
N GLN A 21 -3.93 0.60 5.61
CA GLN A 21 -2.99 -0.12 6.48
C GLN A 21 -3.29 -1.62 6.39
N VAL A 22 -2.25 -2.43 6.47
CA VAL A 22 -2.36 -3.89 6.55
C VAL A 22 -1.35 -4.42 7.56
N ASP A 23 -1.77 -5.38 8.37
CA ASP A 23 -0.89 -6.11 9.29
C ASP A 23 -0.51 -7.45 8.65
N VAL A 24 0.78 -7.73 8.58
CA VAL A 24 1.33 -8.98 8.03
C VAL A 24 2.09 -9.71 9.13
N PHE A 25 1.68 -10.95 9.42
CA PHE A 25 2.34 -11.75 10.46
C PHE A 25 3.65 -12.32 9.94
N PRO A 26 4.78 -12.24 10.68
CA PRO A 26 6.05 -12.79 10.22
C PRO A 26 5.99 -14.28 9.87
N LYS A 27 5.13 -15.05 10.56
CA LYS A 27 4.90 -16.49 10.29
C LYS A 27 4.30 -16.78 8.91
N SER A 28 3.64 -15.81 8.27
CA SER A 28 3.12 -15.97 6.91
C SER A 28 4.15 -15.61 5.83
N LEU A 29 5.32 -15.10 6.22
CA LEU A 29 6.40 -14.75 5.31
C LEU A 29 7.40 -15.92 5.23
N PRO A 30 7.93 -16.23 4.04
CA PRO A 30 8.99 -17.22 3.91
C PRO A 30 10.28 -16.72 4.59
N LEU A 31 11.12 -17.66 5.03
CA LEU A 31 12.49 -17.36 5.47
C LEU A 31 13.25 -16.68 4.31
N GLY A 32 14.13 -15.74 4.65
CA GLY A 32 14.90 -14.96 3.68
C GLY A 32 14.30 -13.57 3.38
N GLU A 33 14.63 -13.02 2.21
CA GLU A 33 14.19 -11.68 1.79
C GLU A 33 12.86 -11.75 1.03
N THR A 34 11.87 -11.02 1.50
CA THR A 34 10.59 -10.79 0.81
C THR A 34 10.46 -9.31 0.43
N VAL A 35 10.08 -9.04 -0.82
CA VAL A 35 9.75 -7.68 -1.29
C VAL A 35 8.25 -7.49 -1.26
N ILE A 36 7.76 -6.49 -0.53
CA ILE A 36 6.33 -6.16 -0.54
C ILE A 36 6.03 -5.24 -1.71
N LYS A 37 5.01 -5.59 -2.48
CA LYS A 37 4.50 -4.80 -3.61
C LYS A 37 3.02 -4.58 -3.41
N ALA A 38 2.53 -3.40 -3.79
CA ALA A 38 1.12 -3.05 -3.68
C ALA A 38 0.59 -2.51 -5.03
N TRP A 39 -0.69 -2.75 -5.29
CA TRP A 39 -1.39 -2.26 -6.47
C TRP A 39 -2.73 -1.67 -6.07
N VAL A 40 -3.18 -0.65 -6.79
CA VAL A 40 -4.55 -0.13 -6.72
C VAL A 40 -5.27 -0.54 -7.99
N TYR A 41 -6.50 -1.04 -7.85
CA TYR A 41 -7.36 -1.31 -8.99
C TYR A 41 -8.03 -0.02 -9.46
N ASN A 42 -7.86 0.33 -10.73
CA ASN A 42 -8.55 1.41 -11.40
C ASN A 42 -9.69 0.83 -12.24
N PRO A 43 -10.97 1.03 -11.85
CA PRO A 43 -12.11 0.46 -12.56
C PRO A 43 -12.36 1.10 -13.93
N ASP A 44 -11.97 2.36 -14.14
CA ASP A 44 -12.23 3.09 -15.38
C ASP A 44 -11.46 2.48 -16.56
N ASN A 45 -10.20 2.10 -16.29
CA ASN A 45 -9.32 1.47 -17.26
C ASN A 45 -9.23 -0.05 -17.11
N LYS A 46 -9.87 -0.63 -16.08
CA LYS A 46 -9.80 -2.06 -15.72
C LYS A 46 -8.35 -2.54 -15.54
N GLU A 47 -7.55 -1.77 -14.83
CA GLU A 47 -6.12 -2.03 -14.66
C GLU A 47 -5.68 -2.01 -13.21
N PHE A 48 -4.55 -2.66 -12.93
CA PHE A 48 -3.87 -2.57 -11.64
C PHE A 48 -2.67 -1.64 -11.75
N VAL A 49 -2.76 -0.47 -11.10
CA VAL A 49 -1.66 0.50 -11.03
C VAL A 49 -0.76 0.12 -9.86
N LYS A 50 0.50 -0.20 -10.15
CA LYS A 50 1.48 -0.52 -9.10
C LYS A 50 1.81 0.75 -8.31
N LEU A 51 1.78 0.64 -6.98
CA LEU A 51 2.20 1.72 -6.09
C LEU A 51 3.72 1.82 -6.04
N ASN A 52 4.21 3.05 -5.81
CA ASN A 52 5.62 3.30 -5.61
C ASN A 52 6.07 2.75 -4.25
N GLY A 53 7.30 2.24 -4.22
CA GLY A 53 7.91 1.65 -3.03
C GLY A 53 7.95 0.11 -3.09
N GLU A 54 9.08 -0.43 -2.66
CA GLU A 54 9.33 -1.88 -2.62
C GLU A 54 10.08 -2.21 -1.32
N PRO A 55 9.43 -2.04 -0.14
CA PRO A 55 10.09 -2.33 1.11
C PRO A 55 10.47 -3.81 1.19
N LYS A 56 11.69 -4.05 1.67
CA LYS A 56 12.28 -5.38 1.81
C LYS A 56 12.21 -5.80 3.26
N ILE A 57 11.70 -6.99 3.49
CA ILE A 57 11.60 -7.62 4.82
C ILE A 57 12.50 -8.86 4.80
N LYS A 58 13.38 -9.00 5.80
CA LYS A 58 14.20 -10.19 5.97
C LYS A 58 13.73 -10.96 7.20
N VAL A 59 13.31 -12.20 7.00
CA VAL A 59 12.95 -13.13 8.08
C VAL A 59 14.12 -14.08 8.32
N VAL A 60 14.56 -14.17 9.57
CA VAL A 60 15.64 -15.05 10.04
C VAL A 60 15.08 -16.02 11.07
N GLU A 61 15.71 -17.20 11.20
CA GLU A 61 15.38 -18.19 12.24
C GLU A 61 15.74 -17.71 13.65
#